data_AF-A0A6M0M9L5-F1
#
_entry.id   AF-A0A6M0M9L5-F1
#
_cell.length_a   1.000
_cell.length_b   1.000
_cell.length_c   1.000
_cell.angle_alpha   90.00
_cell.angle_beta   90.00
_cell.angle_gamma   90.00
#
_symmetry.space_group_name_H-M   'P 1'
#
loop_
_entity.id
_entity.type
_entity.pdbx_description
1 polymer ?
#
loop_
_entity_poly.entity_id
_entity_poly.type
_entity_poly.pdbx_seq_one_letter_code
_entity_poly.pdbx_strand_id
1 'polypeptide(L)' 'MFGSKQEAQADRFMVVHRFNEWLSKWDFAPEPNEINISQFMAAYELDNKLKWICESVIEEYTAEYHEVF' A
#
# COMPACT_ATOMS: atom_id res chain seq x y z
N MET A 1 4.52 3.48 -28.25
CA MET A 1 3.82 2.77 -27.16
C MET A 1 4.50 3.17 -25.85
N PHE A 2 3.94 4.16 -25.14
CA PHE A 2 4.48 4.68 -23.87
C PHE A 2 3.57 4.36 -22.66
N GLY A 3 2.58 3.48 -22.83
CA GLY A 3 1.60 3.15 -21.78
C GLY A 3 2.24 2.53 -20.53
N SER A 4 3.19 1.60 -20.69
CA SER A 4 3.55 0.69 -19.60
C SER A 4 4.28 1.30 -18.40
N LYS A 5 4.97 2.45 -18.55
CA LYS A 5 5.71 3.08 -17.43
C LYS A 5 4.89 4.15 -16.70
N GLN A 6 4.12 4.93 -17.44
CA GLN A 6 3.29 5.98 -16.87
C GLN A 6 2.09 5.38 -16.12
N GLU A 7 1.50 4.31 -16.66
CA GLU A 7 0.42 3.57 -16.00
C GLU A 7 0.89 2.94 -14.70
N ALA A 8 2.04 2.24 -14.70
CA ALA A 8 2.59 1.63 -13.49
C ALA A 8 2.96 2.66 -12.41
N GLN A 9 3.45 3.83 -12.80
CA GLN A 9 3.76 4.90 -11.85
C GLN A 9 2.49 5.55 -11.26
N ALA A 10 1.45 5.72 -12.09
CA ALA A 10 0.15 6.21 -11.63
C ALA A 10 -0.52 5.21 -10.67
N ASP A 11 -0.47 3.91 -11.00
CA ASP A 11 -0.98 2.84 -10.15
C ASP A 11 -0.27 2.82 -8.79
N ARG A 12 1.07 2.92 -8.78
CA ARG A 12 1.83 2.99 -7.52
C ARG A 12 1.47 4.23 -6.70
N PHE A 13 1.39 5.40 -7.33
CA PHE A 13 1.04 6.63 -6.62
C PHE A 13 -0.36 6.53 -5.98
N MET A 14 -1.32 5.98 -6.71
CA MET A 14 -2.68 5.76 -6.21
C MET A 14 -2.68 4.79 -5.01
N VAL A 15 -1.99 3.65 -5.11
CA VAL A 15 -1.90 2.67 -4.00
C VAL A 15 -1.24 3.27 -2.77
N VAL A 16 -0.12 3.98 -2.91
CA VAL A 16 0.55 4.66 -1.78
C VAL A 16 -0.39 5.68 -1.13
N HIS A 17 -1.10 6.47 -1.93
CA HIS A 17 -2.05 7.45 -1.39
C HIS A 17 -3.17 6.76 -0.59
N ARG A 18 -3.80 5.72 -1.15
CA ARG A 18 -4.85 4.97 -0.46
C ARG A 18 -4.34 4.28 0.80
N PHE A 19 -3.12 3.75 0.76
CA PHE A 19 -2.51 3.12 1.91
C PHE A 19 -2.26 4.13 3.05
N ASN A 20 -1.74 5.31 2.74
CA ASN A 20 -1.59 6.39 3.73
C ASN A 20 -2.94 6.88 4.27
N GLU A 21 -3.97 6.99 3.43
CA GLU A 21 -5.34 7.27 3.89
C GLU A 21 -5.91 6.15 4.75
N TRP A 22 -5.48 4.91 4.55
CA TRP A 22 -5.91 3.79 5.35
C TRP A 22 -5.25 3.84 6.72
N LEU A 23 -3.92 4.04 6.77
CA LEU A 23 -3.15 4.19 8.00
C LEU A 23 -3.64 5.38 8.84
N SER A 24 -4.04 6.50 8.23
CA SER A 24 -4.53 7.67 8.96
C SER A 24 -5.87 7.46 9.68
N LYS A 25 -6.59 6.37 9.37
CA LYS A 25 -7.82 5.98 10.08
C LYS A 25 -7.54 5.19 11.36
N TRP A 26 -6.31 4.72 11.56
CA TRP A 26 -5.91 4.04 12.78
C TRP A 26 -5.58 5.08 13.85
N ASP A 27 -5.93 4.79 15.11
CA ASP A 27 -5.57 5.64 16.25
C ASP A 27 -4.04 5.75 16.44
N PHE A 28 -3.29 4.71 16.04
CA PHE A 28 -1.84 4.64 16.08
C PHE A 28 -1.30 3.95 14.82
N ALA A 29 -0.02 4.16 14.50
CA ALA A 29 0.64 3.45 13.40
C ALA A 29 0.60 1.93 13.68
N PRO A 30 -0.08 1.11 12.85
CA PRO A 30 -0.21 -0.32 13.08
C PRO A 30 1.14 -1.02 12.98
N GLU A 31 1.33 -2.06 13.79
CA GLU A 31 2.49 -2.94 13.65
C GLU A 31 2.41 -3.71 12.31
N PRO A 32 3.54 -4.09 11.69
CA PRO A 32 3.55 -4.82 10.42
C PRO A 32 2.71 -6.11 10.40
N ASN A 33 2.63 -6.80 11.54
CA ASN A 33 1.83 -8.03 11.72
C ASN A 33 0.32 -7.75 11.79
N GLU A 34 -0.11 -6.51 12.08
CA GLU A 34 -1.51 -6.08 12.10
C GLU A 34 -2.00 -5.72 10.69
N ILE A 35 -1.08 -5.44 9.77
CA ILE A 35 -1.42 -5.06 8.39
C ILE A 35 -1.79 -6.30 7.56
N ASN A 36 -3.06 -6.37 7.18
CA ASN A 36 -3.57 -7.39 6.29
C ASN A 36 -3.84 -6.83 4.89
N ILE A 37 -3.08 -7.31 3.89
CA ILE A 37 -3.24 -6.86 2.50
C ILE A 37 -4.66 -7.04 1.95
N SER A 38 -5.34 -8.15 2.28
CA SER A 38 -6.70 -8.40 1.80
C SER A 38 -7.69 -7.40 2.39
N GLN A 39 -7.51 -6.98 3.65
CA GLN A 39 -8.33 -5.94 4.26
C GLN A 39 -8.09 -4.57 3.60
N PHE A 40 -6.82 -4.22 3.38
CA PHE A 40 -6.46 -2.98 2.70
C PHE A 40 -7.06 -2.92 1.28
N MET A 41 -6.86 -3.98 0.48
CA MET A 41 -7.40 -4.05 -0.88
C MET A 41 -8.93 -4.02 -0.90
N ALA A 42 -9.60 -4.71 0.02
CA ALA A 42 -11.05 -4.69 0.13
C ALA A 42 -11.59 -3.31 0.54
N ALA A 43 -10.89 -2.59 1.43
CA ALA A 43 -11.32 -1.27 1.92
C ALA A 43 -11.36 -0.19 0.83
N TYR A 44 -10.58 -0.36 -0.26
CA TYR A 44 -10.49 0.59 -1.37
C TYR A 44 -10.88 -0.03 -2.72
N GLU A 45 -11.51 -1.21 -2.72
CA GLU A 45 -11.94 -1.94 -3.92
C GLU A 45 -10.81 -2.09 -4.96
N LEU A 46 -9.58 -2.35 -4.48
CA LEU A 46 -8.40 -2.45 -5.34
C LEU A 46 -8.42 -3.75 -6.16
N ASP A 47 -8.14 -3.61 -7.45
CA ASP A 47 -8.08 -4.74 -8.37
C ASP A 47 -6.89 -5.66 -8.04
N ASN A 48 -7.07 -6.98 -8.25
CA ASN A 48 -6.03 -7.98 -8.00
C ASN A 48 -4.75 -7.74 -8.84
N LYS A 49 -4.84 -7.04 -9.96
CA LYS A 49 -3.67 -6.60 -10.75
C LYS A 49 -2.75 -5.64 -9.98
N LEU A 50 -3.27 -4.96 -8.97
CA LEU A 50 -2.52 -4.04 -8.10
C LEU A 50 -1.97 -4.74 -6.85
N LYS A 51 -2.26 -6.03 -6.66
CA LYS A 51 -1.85 -6.78 -5.46
C LYS A 51 -0.34 -6.67 -5.21
N TRP A 52 0.48 -6.89 -6.24
CA TRP A 52 1.93 -6.80 -6.13
C TRP A 52 2.43 -5.40 -5.73
N ILE A 53 1.71 -4.34 -6.15
CA ILE A 53 2.01 -2.96 -5.74
C ILE A 53 1.65 -2.78 -4.27
N CYS A 54 0.49 -3.30 -3.85
CA CYS A 54 0.06 -3.26 -2.45
C CYS A 54 1.04 -4.02 -1.54
N GLU A 55 1.51 -5.19 -1.97
CA GLU A 55 2.55 -5.97 -1.26
C GLU A 55 3.81 -5.13 -1.10
N SER A 56 4.33 -4.55 -2.18
CA SER A 56 5.53 -3.70 -2.13
C SER A 56 5.38 -2.51 -1.19
N VAL A 57 4.22 -1.83 -1.19
CA VAL A 57 4.00 -0.66 -0.32
C VAL A 57 3.94 -1.08 1.15
N ILE A 58 3.35 -2.24 1.46
CA ILE A 58 3.31 -2.79 2.83
C ILE A 58 4.72 -3.22 3.27
N GLU A 59 5.50 -3.82 2.38
CA GLU A 59 6.91 -4.18 2.65
C GLU A 59 7.76 -2.93 2.93
N GLU A 60 7.59 -1.86 2.14
CA GLU A 60 8.26 -0.57 2.38
C GLU A 60 7.90 -0.01 3.76
N TYR A 61 6.61 0.04 4.10
CA TYR A 61 6.14 0.47 5.42
C TYR A 61 6.74 -0.39 6.56
N THR A 62 6.78 -1.71 6.35
CA THR A 62 7.34 -2.65 7.33
C THR A 62 8.83 -2.42 7.54
N ALA A 63 9.58 -2.17 6.47
CA ALA A 63 11.00 -1.85 6.55
C ALA A 63 11.23 -0.54 7.31
N GLU A 64 10.47 0.52 6.99
CA GLU A 64 10.55 1.81 7.70
C GLU A 64 10.20 1.66 9.19
N TYR A 65 9.20 0.84 9.52
CA TYR A 65 8.84 0.55 10.92
C TYR A 65 10.02 -0.07 11.68
N HIS A 66 10.76 -0.99 11.07
CA HIS A 66 11.93 -1.62 11.68
C HIS A 66 13.16 -0.70 11.79
N GLU A 67 13.26 0.37 11.01
CA GLU A 67 14.37 1.33 11.11
C GLU A 67 14.14 2.39 12.21
N VAL A 68 12.88 2.63 12.59
CA VAL A 68 12.49 3.67 13.55
C VAL A 68 12.46 3.15 15.00
N PHE A 69 12.41 1.83 15.21
CA PHE A 69 12.30 1.18 16.53
C PHE A 69 13.55 0.41 16.97
#